data_AF-D9PUW6-F1
#
_entry.id   AF-D9PUW6-F1
#
_cell.length_a   1.000
_cell.length_b   1.000
_cell.length_c   1.000
_cell.angle_alpha   90.00
_cell.angle_beta   90.00
_cell.angle_gamma   90.00
#
_symmetry.space_group_name_H-M   'P 1'
#
loop_
_entity.id
_entity.type
_entity.pdbx_description
1 polymer ?
#
loop_
_entity_poly.entity_id
_entity_poly.type
_entity_poly.pdbx_seq_one_letter_code
_entity_poly.pdbx_strand_id
1 'polypeptide(L)'
;MLTWRFSRSLWKLNACLGLTVPPEKLTPEEAVEILREYWTDRFVLNSDMSSAPSDPLSVPRTVQRMKMEGFSRSDIRRVSDGNIRDLLKISPI
;
A
#
# COMPACT_ATOMS: atom_id res chain seq x y z
N MET A 1 -17.28 2.82 7.11
CA MET A 1 -16.98 1.45 6.65
C MET A 1 -17.28 1.37 5.16
N LEU A 2 -16.27 1.52 4.30
CA LEU A 2 -16.42 1.30 2.85
C LEU A 2 -16.88 -0.14 2.65
N THR A 3 -18.09 -0.34 2.12
CA THR A 3 -18.59 -1.70 1.90
C THR A 3 -17.81 -2.34 0.74
N TRP A 4 -17.32 -3.56 0.95
CA TRP A 4 -16.46 -4.34 0.03
C TRP A 4 -17.08 -4.66 -1.34
N ARG A 5 -18.30 -4.20 -1.62
CA ARG A 5 -18.88 -4.19 -2.97
C ARG A 5 -18.05 -3.33 -3.94
N PHE A 6 -17.32 -2.34 -3.43
CA PHE A 6 -16.48 -1.47 -4.25
C PHE A 6 -15.20 -2.18 -4.75
N SER A 7 -14.56 -3.02 -3.92
CA SER A 7 -13.29 -3.69 -4.28
C SER A 7 -13.45 -4.71 -5.41
N ARG A 8 -14.55 -5.49 -5.42
CA ARG A 8 -14.84 -6.46 -6.51
C ARG A 8 -15.04 -5.80 -7.86
N SER A 9 -15.56 -4.56 -7.89
CA SER A 9 -15.76 -3.82 -9.14
C SER A 9 -14.43 -3.27 -9.67
N LEU A 10 -13.53 -2.84 -8.79
CA LEU A 10 -12.17 -2.39 -9.14
C LEU A 10 -11.31 -3.50 -9.74
N TRP A 11 -11.54 -4.76 -9.35
CA TRP A 11 -10.83 -5.89 -9.94
C TRP A 11 -11.06 -6.03 -11.45
N LYS A 12 -12.25 -5.66 -11.92
CA LYS A 12 -12.61 -5.65 -13.35
C LYS A 12 -11.93 -4.52 -14.13
N LEU A 13 -11.42 -3.50 -13.45
CA LEU A 13 -10.89 -2.28 -14.07
C LEU A 13 -9.36 -2.26 -14.19
N ASN A 14 -8.68 -3.38 -13.93
CA ASN A 14 -7.22 -3.45 -13.88
C ASN A 14 -6.61 -2.26 -13.09
N ALA A 15 -7.12 -2.04 -11.87
CA ALA A 15 -6.72 -0.91 -11.03
C ALA A 15 -5.97 -1.38 -9.77
N CYS A 16 -5.16 -0.48 -9.21
CA CYS A 16 -4.54 -0.61 -7.89
C CYS A 16 -5.26 0.26 -6.85
N LEU A 17 -5.17 -0.15 -5.59
CA LEU A 17 -5.65 0.58 -4.41
C LEU A 17 -4.47 1.28 -3.74
N GLY A 18 -4.49 2.63 -3.73
CA GLY A 18 -3.53 3.41 -2.97
C GLY A 18 -3.89 3.41 -1.49
N LEU A 19 -3.03 2.83 -0.65
CA LEU A 19 -3.12 2.90 0.80
C LEU A 19 -2.27 4.09 1.26
N THR A 20 -2.93 5.23 1.44
CA THR A 20 -2.30 6.44 1.94
C THR A 20 -2.03 6.33 3.45
N VAL A 21 -0.78 6.55 3.86
CA VAL A 21 -0.33 6.50 5.27
C VAL A 21 0.14 7.90 5.69
N PRO A 22 -0.78 8.86 5.92
CA PRO A 22 -0.43 10.21 6.30
C PRO A 22 -0.29 10.31 7.83
N PRO A 23 0.33 11.38 8.33
CA PRO A 23 0.30 11.67 9.77
C PRO A 23 -1.14 11.68 10.31
N GLU A 24 -1.34 11.15 11.52
CA GLU A 24 -2.57 11.25 12.32
C GLU A 24 -3.83 10.51 11.82
N LYS A 25 -3.89 10.03 10.57
CA LYS A 25 -5.08 9.31 10.04
C LYS A 25 -4.91 7.81 9.88
N LEU A 26 -3.71 7.36 9.52
CA LEU A 26 -3.40 5.95 9.37
C LEU A 26 -1.94 5.73 9.75
N THR A 27 -1.73 4.97 10.81
CA THR A 27 -0.40 4.59 11.27
C THR A 27 0.19 3.46 10.42
N PRO A 28 1.53 3.31 10.37
CA PRO A 28 2.16 2.15 9.76
C PRO A 28 1.63 0.81 10.30
N GLU A 29 1.30 0.74 11.59
CA GLU A 29 0.77 -0.44 12.26
C GLU A 29 -0.63 -0.80 11.72
N GLU A 30 -1.56 0.16 11.70
CA GLU A 30 -2.91 -0.04 11.15
C GLU A 30 -2.86 -0.38 9.66
N ALA A 31 -1.93 0.23 8.90
CA ALA A 31 -1.72 -0.10 7.49
C ALA A 31 -1.31 -1.56 7.31
N VAL A 32 -0.44 -2.09 8.17
CA VAL A 32 -0.01 -3.49 8.13
C VAL A 32 -1.13 -4.45 8.53
N GLU A 33 -1.98 -4.09 9.49
CA GLU A 33 -3.17 -4.88 9.84
C GLU A 33 -4.13 -5.01 8.64
N ILE A 34 -4.39 -3.91 7.93
CA ILE A 34 -5.18 -3.93 6.69
C ILE A 34 -4.54 -4.87 5.66
N LEU A 35 -3.24 -4.77 5.42
CA LEU A 35 -2.55 -5.62 4.44
C LEU A 35 -2.54 -7.10 4.84
N ARG A 36 -2.58 -7.40 6.15
CA ARG A 36 -2.65 -8.78 6.67
C ARG A 36 -4.06 -9.37 6.53
N GLU A 37 -5.10 -8.57 6.73
CA GLU A 37 -6.50 -9.02 6.64
C GLU A 37 -6.92 -9.30 5.20
N TYR A 38 -6.48 -8.45 4.26
CA TYR A 38 -6.89 -8.55 2.86
C TYR A 38 -5.83 -9.31 2.07
N TRP A 39 -4.83 -8.65 1.51
CA TRP A 39 -3.66 -9.26 0.83
C TRP A 39 -2.79 -8.11 0.31
N THR A 40 -1.62 -8.42 -0.24
CA THR A 40 -0.68 -7.42 -0.78
C THR A 40 -0.87 -7.13 -2.26
N ASP A 41 -1.47 -8.03 -3.03
CA ASP A 41 -1.77 -7.83 -4.45
C ASP A 41 -2.69 -6.62 -4.70
N ARG A 42 -2.35 -5.81 -5.70
CA ARG A 42 -3.01 -4.54 -6.08
C ARG A 42 -3.03 -3.42 -5.04
N PHE A 43 -2.45 -3.59 -3.85
CA PHE A 43 -2.24 -2.47 -2.93
C PHE A 43 -0.94 -1.74 -3.23
N VAL A 44 -0.92 -0.42 -3.05
CA VAL A 44 0.27 0.42 -3.22
C VAL A 44 0.36 1.37 -2.04
N LEU A 45 1.49 1.39 -1.34
CA LEU A 45 1.71 2.36 -0.26
C LEU A 45 1.91 3.76 -0.84
N ASN A 46 1.28 4.76 -0.23
CA ASN A 46 1.35 6.14 -0.66
C ASN A 46 1.61 7.07 0.54
N SER A 47 2.57 7.98 0.42
CA SER A 47 2.87 8.94 1.49
C SER A 47 1.96 10.18 1.46
N ASP A 48 1.29 10.45 0.34
CA ASP A 48 0.51 11.68 0.11
C ASP A 48 1.34 12.93 0.42
N MET A 49 2.57 12.94 -0.10
CA MET A 49 3.50 14.05 0.05
C MET A 49 2.96 15.26 -0.71
N SER A 50 2.72 16.35 0.02
CA SER A 50 2.19 17.59 -0.55
C SER A 50 2.66 18.79 0.27
N SER A 51 2.00 19.94 0.09
CA SER A 51 2.17 21.12 0.95
C SER A 51 1.41 21.02 2.29
N ALA A 52 0.59 19.97 2.48
CA ALA A 52 -0.05 19.67 3.75
C ALA A 52 0.93 18.94 4.69
N PRO A 53 0.62 18.82 6.00
CA PRO A 53 1.41 17.98 6.91
C PRO A 53 1.50 16.53 6.40
N SER A 54 2.71 16.11 6.03
CA SER A 54 3.02 14.79 5.46
C SER A 54 4.30 14.22 6.09
N ASP A 55 4.50 12.90 6.01
CA ASP A 55 5.74 12.24 6.45
C ASP A 55 6.44 11.56 5.25
N PRO A 56 7.63 12.02 4.82
CA PRO A 56 8.34 11.39 3.70
C PRO A 56 8.80 9.97 4.02
N LEU A 57 8.82 9.61 5.30
CA LEU A 57 9.23 8.30 5.76
C LEU A 57 8.04 7.35 6.01
N SER A 58 6.79 7.75 5.75
CA SER A 58 5.64 6.89 6.05
C SER A 58 5.70 5.55 5.29
N VAL A 59 6.02 5.59 3.98
CA VAL A 59 6.20 4.37 3.16
C VAL A 59 7.33 3.47 3.69
N PRO A 60 8.59 3.94 3.86
CA PRO A 60 9.65 3.07 4.38
C PRO A 60 9.42 2.62 5.83
N ARG A 61 8.75 3.42 6.69
CA ARG A 61 8.35 2.98 8.03
C ARG A 61 7.34 1.83 7.96
N THR A 62 6.33 1.91 7.10
CA THR A 62 5.37 0.82 6.90
C THR A 62 6.06 -0.43 6.35
N VAL A 63 6.97 -0.29 5.40
CA VAL A 63 7.79 -1.41 4.92
C VAL A 63 8.61 -2.03 6.04
N GLN A 64 9.20 -1.22 6.92
CA GLN A 64 9.96 -1.73 8.07
C GLN A 64 9.04 -2.48 9.04
N ARG A 65 7.85 -1.96 9.32
CA ARG A 65 6.85 -2.64 10.14
C ARG A 65 6.43 -3.98 9.52
N MET A 66 6.17 -4.03 8.21
CA MET A 66 5.87 -5.29 7.50
C MET A 66 6.97 -6.34 7.68
N LYS A 67 8.24 -5.93 7.64
CA LYS A 67 9.37 -6.85 7.90
C LYS A 67 9.34 -7.41 9.32
N MET A 68 9.10 -6.55 10.31
CA MET A 68 9.00 -6.96 11.73
C MET A 68 7.82 -7.91 11.96
N GLU A 69 6.75 -7.73 11.18
CA GLU A 69 5.52 -8.53 11.20
C GLU A 69 5.59 -9.79 10.31
N GLY A 70 6.77 -10.14 9.78
CA GLY A 70 6.99 -11.41 9.09
C GLY A 70 6.47 -11.51 7.65
N PHE A 71 6.14 -10.38 7.00
CA PHE A 71 5.74 -10.39 5.59
C PHE A 71 6.88 -10.89 4.70
N SER A 72 6.53 -11.63 3.65
CA SER A 72 7.51 -12.12 2.68
C SER A 72 8.14 -10.96 1.91
N ARG A 73 9.36 -11.16 1.39
CA ARG A 73 10.01 -10.18 0.49
C ARG A 73 9.16 -9.88 -0.74
N SER A 74 8.43 -10.87 -1.25
CA SER A 74 7.50 -10.71 -2.37
C SER A 74 6.31 -9.81 -2.01
N ASP A 75 5.73 -9.97 -0.82
CA ASP A 75 4.61 -9.15 -0.34
C ASP A 75 5.02 -7.70 -0.15
N ILE A 76 6.17 -7.49 0.47
CA ILE A 76 6.74 -6.15 0.66
C ILE A 76 6.97 -5.49 -0.70
N ARG A 77 7.60 -6.22 -1.64
CA ARG A 77 7.84 -5.72 -2.99
C ARG A 77 6.54 -5.38 -3.72
N ARG A 78 5.49 -6.21 -3.59
CA ARG A 78 4.18 -5.96 -4.19
C ARG A 78 3.64 -4.59 -3.81
N VAL A 79 3.60 -4.27 -2.51
CA VAL A 79 3.00 -3.02 -2.03
C VAL A 79 3.91 -1.79 -2.11
N SER A 80 5.24 -1.97 -2.10
CA SER A 80 6.18 -0.85 -2.17
C SER A 80 6.30 -0.26 -3.57
N ASP A 81 6.33 -1.11 -4.59
CA ASP A 81 6.54 -0.66 -5.99
C ASP A 81 6.10 -1.68 -7.06
N GLY A 82 6.06 -2.98 -6.76
CA GLY A 82 5.75 -4.02 -7.72
C GLY A 82 4.38 -3.87 -8.38
N ASN A 83 3.32 -3.65 -7.59
CA ASN A 83 1.97 -3.50 -8.11
C ASN A 83 1.83 -2.29 -9.04
N ILE A 84 2.42 -1.15 -8.67
CA ILE A 84 2.32 0.05 -9.49
C ILE A 84 3.16 -0.07 -10.77
N ARG A 85 4.31 -0.74 -10.71
CA ARG A 85 5.13 -1.05 -11.90
C ARG A 85 4.39 -1.94 -12.88
N ASP A 86 3.74 -3.01 -12.39
CA ASP A 86 2.93 -3.91 -13.21
C ASP A 86 1.79 -3.12 -13.90
N LEU A 87 1.11 -2.25 -13.15
CA LEU A 87 0.02 -1.42 -13.67
C LEU A 87 0.51 -0.42 -14.74
N LEU A 88 1.62 0.27 -14.48
CA LEU A 88 2.19 1.28 -15.37
C LEU A 88 3.06 0.69 -16.48
N LYS A 89 3.26 -0.64 -16.49
CA LYS A 89 4.13 -1.38 -17.42
C LYS A 89 5.58 -0.86 -17.43
N ILE A 90 6.10 -0.51 -16.25
CA ILE A 90 7.45 0.02 -16.09
C ILE A 90 8.41 -1.14 -15.83
N SER A 91 9.47 -1.25 -16.63
CA SER A 91 10.52 -2.26 -16.46
C SER A 91 11.28 -2.08 -15.12
N PRO A 92 11.88 -3.15 -14.56
CA PRO A 92 12.76 -3.04 -13.40
C PRO A 92 13.89 -2.05 -13.69
N ILE A 93 14.19 -1.19 -12.71
CA ILE A 93 15.39 -0.33 -12.71
C ILE A 93 16.52 -1.15 -12.10
#